data_AF-A0A534WBV3-F1
#
_entry.id   AF-A0A534WBV3-F1
#
_cell.length_a   1.000
_cell.length_b   1.000
_cell.length_c   1.000
_cell.angle_alpha   90.00
_cell.angle_beta   90.00
_cell.angle_gamma   90.00
#
_symmetry.space_group_name_H-M   'P 1'
#
loop_
_entity.id
_entity.type
_entity.pdbx_description
1 polymer ?
#
loop_
_entity_poly.entity_id
_entity_poly.type
_entity_poly.pdbx_seq_one_letter_code
_entity_poly.pdbx_strand_id
1 'polypeptide(L)' 'MPALNSTCYGTCSFPVAPGTTIRLDVAGDVPASFAGWSGACAGTGACDLVVRERVSVAAAFAPSPSG' A
#
# COMPACT_ATOMS: atom_id res chain seq x y z
N MET A 1 -14.40 8.50 8.84
CA MET A 1 -13.55 8.27 7.65
C MET A 1 -12.78 6.99 7.90
N PRO A 2 -12.99 5.91 7.14
CA PRO A 2 -12.25 4.68 7.36
C PRO A 2 -10.84 4.92 6.83
N ALA A 3 -9.98 5.49 7.67
CA ALA A 3 -8.57 5.29 7.51
C ALA A 3 -8.37 3.77 7.49
N LEU A 4 -7.69 3.27 6.47
CA LEU A 4 -7.13 1.92 6.46
C LEU A 4 -6.00 1.87 7.51
N ASN A 5 -6.26 2.29 8.75
CA ASN A 5 -5.28 2.36 9.83
C ASN A 5 -4.93 0.97 10.39
N SER A 6 -5.27 -0.06 9.64
CA SER A 6 -4.95 -1.44 9.94
C SER A 6 -3.77 -1.82 9.06
N THR A 7 -2.62 -1.98 9.70
CA THR A 7 -1.41 -2.50 9.06
C THR A 7 -1.74 -3.86 8.46
N CYS A 8 -1.64 -3.96 7.14
CA CYS A 8 -1.83 -5.21 6.42
C CYS A 8 -0.50 -5.95 6.28
N TYR A 9 -0.49 -7.23 6.65
CA TYR A 9 0.62 -8.12 6.36
C TYR A 9 0.19 -9.11 5.27
N GLY A 10 0.70 -8.94 4.04
CA GLY A 10 0.36 -9.78 2.89
C GLY A 10 -0.78 -9.22 2.04
N THR A 11 -1.81 -10.02 1.78
CA THR A 11 -2.96 -9.61 0.95
C THR A 11 -4.14 -9.25 1.84
N CYS A 12 -4.58 -7.99 1.79
CA CYS A 12 -5.78 -7.53 2.49
C CYS A 12 -6.77 -6.90 1.53
N SER A 13 -8.05 -6.97 1.89
CA SER A 13 -9.15 -6.37 1.15
C SER A 13 -9.98 -5.53 2.11
N PHE A 14 -10.19 -4.26 1.77
CA PHE A 14 -10.93 -3.32 2.60
C PHE A 14 -12.11 -2.72 1.83
N PRO A 15 -13.29 -2.59 2.46
CA PRO A 15 -14.40 -1.88 1.85
C PRO A 15 -14.15 -0.37 1.89
N VAL A 16 -14.10 0.26 0.73
CA VAL A 16 -13.90 1.71 0.58
C VAL A 16 -15.01 2.28 -0.29
N ALA A 17 -15.62 3.39 0.14
CA ALA A 17 -16.68 4.04 -0.63
C ALA A 17 -16.10 4.72 -1.89
N PRO A 18 -16.80 4.67 -3.04
CA PRO A 18 -16.38 5.39 -4.24
C PRO A 18 -16.20 6.89 -3.97
N GLY A 19 -15.14 7.48 -4.53
CA GLY A 19 -14.77 8.88 -4.31
C GLY A 19 -13.96 9.13 -3.02
N THR A 20 -13.64 8.09 -2.25
CA THR A 20 -12.77 8.23 -1.08
C THR A 20 -11.31 8.30 -1.50
N THR A 21 -10.59 9.30 -0.98
CA THR A 21 -9.13 9.36 -1.09
C THR A 21 -8.50 8.50 0.00
N ILE A 22 -7.62 7.59 -0.39
CA ILE A 22 -6.80 6.81 0.53
C ILE A 22 -5.33 7.15 0.33
N ARG A 23 -4.58 7.10 1.42
CA ARG A 23 -3.12 7.23 1.41
C ARG A 23 -2.52 5.90 1.83
N LEU A 24 -1.76 5.28 0.94
CA LEU A 24 -0.93 4.14 1.27
C LEU A 24 0.47 4.61 1.63
N ASP A 25 0.96 4.12 2.75
CA ASP A 25 2.29 4.39 3.26
C ASP A 25 2.90 3.08 3.76
N VAL A 26 4.23 2.98 3.67
CA VAL A 26 4.95 1.80 4.16
C VAL A 26 5.31 2.08 5.61
N ALA A 27 4.79 1.27 6.54
CA ALA A 27 5.19 1.35 7.94
C ALA A 27 6.72 1.19 8.04
N GLY A 28 7.41 2.10 8.74
CA GLY A 28 8.88 2.14 8.76
C GLY A 28 9.56 0.89 9.35
N ASP A 29 8.83 0.03 10.05
CA ASP A 29 9.34 -1.17 10.75
C ASP A 29 9.25 -2.47 9.92
N VAL A 30 9.45 -2.41 8.59
CA VAL A 30 9.55 -3.64 7.78
C VAL A 30 11.00 -4.12 7.71
N PRO A 31 11.30 -5.41 8.04
CA PRO A 31 12.65 -5.97 7.94
C PRO A 31 13.16 -6.14 6.48
N ALA A 32 12.35 -5.78 5.50
CA ALA A 32 12.61 -5.91 4.07
C ALA A 32 12.70 -4.52 3.40
N SER A 33 13.56 -4.40 2.38
CA SER A 33 13.69 -3.15 1.63
C SER A 33 12.48 -2.98 0.71
N PHE A 34 11.70 -1.92 0.93
CA PHE A 34 10.58 -1.61 0.06
C PHE A 34 11.08 -1.29 -1.36
N ALA A 35 10.67 -2.12 -2.32
CA ALA A 35 11.06 -1.99 -3.73
C ALA A 35 10.12 -1.06 -4.52
N GLY A 36 8.86 -0.91 -4.07
CA GLY A 36 7.89 0.00 -4.67
C GLY A 36 6.46 -0.52 -4.68
N TRP A 37 5.52 0.38 -5.01
CA TRP A 37 4.13 0.09 -5.30
C TRP A 37 3.92 -0.26 -6.77
N SER A 38 2.92 -1.09 -7.03
CA SER A 38 2.44 -1.43 -8.38
C SER A 38 0.91 -1.57 -8.42
N GLY A 39 0.33 -1.53 -9.62
CA GLY A 39 -1.11 -1.60 -9.85
C GLY A 39 -1.73 -0.20 -9.96
N ALA A 40 -2.73 0.10 -9.13
CA ALA A 40 -3.36 1.43 -9.08
C ALA A 40 -2.45 2.52 -8.49
N CYS A 41 -1.30 2.14 -7.94
CA CYS A 41 -0.25 3.02 -7.49
C CYS A 41 1.10 2.60 -8.09
N ALA A 42 1.97 3.56 -8.41
CA ALA A 42 3.34 3.30 -8.85
C ALA A 42 4.33 4.24 -8.16
N GLY A 43 5.47 3.70 -7.74
CA GLY A 43 6.58 4.47 -7.14
C GLY A 43 7.01 3.94 -5.78
N THR A 44 8.05 4.57 -5.20
CA THR A 44 8.66 4.14 -3.93
C THR A 44 8.23 5.01 -2.72
N GLY A 45 7.41 6.03 -2.95
CA GLY A 45 6.92 6.93 -1.90
C GLY A 45 5.51 6.61 -1.40
N ALA A 46 5.01 7.48 -0.52
CA ALA A 46 3.59 7.48 -0.14
C ALA A 46 2.71 7.66 -1.37
N CYS A 47 1.56 6.99 -1.36
CA CYS A 47 0.66 6.97 -2.50
C CYS A 47 -0.74 7.43 -2.14
N ASP A 48 -1.12 8.58 -2.68
CA ASP A 48 -2.48 9.09 -2.58
C ASP A 48 -3.27 8.68 -3.82
N LEU A 49 -4.35 7.92 -3.63
CA LEU A 49 -5.23 7.50 -4.72
C LEU A 49 -6.70 7.68 -4.35
N VAL A 50 -7.51 7.99 -5.37
CA VAL A 50 -8.97 8.10 -5.23
C VAL A 50 -9.61 6.79 -5.68
N VAL A 51 -10.28 6.10 -4.77
CA VAL A 51 -10.98 4.85 -5.08
C VAL A 51 -12.26 5.20 -5.81
N ARG A 52 -12.28 5.11 -7.15
CA ARG A 52 -13.50 5.28 -7.96
C ARG A 52 -14.16 3.95 -8.29
N GLU A 53 -13.36 2.91 -8.41
CA GLU A 53 -13.75 1.55 -8.75
C GLU A 53 -12.90 0.54 -7.97
N ARG A 54 -13.03 -0.75 -8.27
CA ARG A 54 -12.25 -1.79 -7.61
C ARG A 54 -10.78 -1.64 -8.00
N VAL A 55 -9.96 -1.22 -7.04
CA VAL A 55 -8.51 -1.03 -7.23
C VAL A 55 -7.72 -2.15 -6.55
N SER A 56 -6.59 -2.51 -7.15
CA SER A 56 -5.60 -3.42 -6.59
C SER A 56 -4.25 -2.70 -6.56
N VAL A 57 -3.61 -2.73 -5.38
CA VAL A 57 -2.29 -2.18 -5.14
C VAL A 57 -1.43 -3.27 -4.54
N ALA A 58 -0.22 -3.45 -5.07
CA ALA A 58 0.74 -4.42 -4.57
C ALA A 58 2.02 -3.71 -4.14
N ALA A 59 2.46 -3.98 -2.91
CA ALA A 59 3.77 -3.59 -2.40
C ALA A 59 4.79 -4.69 -2.71
N ALA A 60 5.88 -4.33 -3.38
CA ALA A 60 7.02 -5.21 -3.57
C ALA A 60 8.06 -4.94 -2.47
N PHE A 61 8.56 -6.02 -1.87
CA PHE A 61 9.64 -5.97 -0.89
C PHE A 61 10.79 -6.86 -1.36
N ALA A 62 12.00 -6.32 -1.37
CA ALA A 62 13.22 -7.08 -1.58
C ALA A 62 13.74 -7.57 -0.22
N PRO A 63 14.26 -8.81 -0.15
CA PRO A 63 14.96 -9.26 1.05
C PRO A 63 16.09 -8.26 1.37
N SER A 64 16.23 -7.89 2.64
CA SER A 64 17.43 -7.17 3.06
C SER A 64 18.64 -8.01 2.68
N PRO A 65 19.72 -7.43 2.13
CA PRO A 65 20.93 -8.18 1.88
C PRO A 65 21.42 -8.70 3.24
N SER A 66 21.17 -9.97 3.50
CA SER A 66 21.78 -10.71 4.60
C SER A 66 23.26 -10.82 4.28
N GLY A 67 24.04 -9.87 4.79
CA GLY A 67 25.48 -9.99 4.93
C GLY A 67 25.83 -10.94 6.07
#